data_AF-A0A3A8JHN3-F1
#
_entry.id   AF-A0A3A8JHN3-F1
#
_cell.length_a   1.000
_cell.length_b   1.000
_cell.length_c   1.000
_cell.angle_alpha   90.00
_cell.angle_beta   90.00
_cell.angle_gamma   90.00
#
_symmetry.space_group_name_H-M   'P 1'
#
loop_
_entity.id
_entity.type
_entity.pdbx_description
1 polymer ?
#
loop_
_entity_poly.entity_id
_entity_poly.type
_entity_poly.pdbx_seq_one_letter_code
_entity_poly.pdbx_strand_id
1 'polypeptide(L)'
;YFNVLYPLQHFCRARLRRHGAVLLCYAGFYAGLFCLLSRHGLVPGAVECWLLPVLFASPLNGLKSIADHYANTWRGDRFHTATTVRGTRLVTFLWNGLNYHLDHHLYPRVPGYNLARLHTHLRPGLLARGAPVFDSYLDVMGRALLAGPTVVDEDVRLVTLERKRP
;
A
#
# COMPACT_ATOMS: atom_id res chain seq x y z
N TYR A 1 -4.25 12.36 -4.60
CA TYR A 1 -4.53 13.18 -3.41
C TYR A 1 -3.29 13.92 -2.89
N PHE A 2 -2.11 13.27 -2.78
CA PHE A 2 -0.88 13.88 -2.25
C PHE A 2 -0.08 14.83 -3.17
N ASN A 3 -0.28 14.82 -4.49
CA ASN A 3 0.59 15.61 -5.41
C ASN A 3 0.02 16.97 -5.81
N VAL A 4 -1.20 17.32 -5.39
CA VAL A 4 -1.85 18.59 -5.79
C VAL A 4 -2.40 19.31 -4.57
N LEU A 5 -3.39 18.72 -3.88
CA LEU A 5 -4.04 19.35 -2.73
C LEU A 5 -3.06 19.57 -1.57
N TYR A 6 -2.26 18.55 -1.24
CA TYR A 6 -1.30 18.63 -0.15
C TYR A 6 -0.22 19.73 -0.37
N PRO A 7 0.49 19.80 -1.52
CA PRO A 7 1.41 20.89 -1.81
C PRO A 7 0.77 22.28 -1.75
N LEU A 8 -0.45 22.44 -2.26
CA LEU A 8 -1.15 23.73 -2.24
C LEU A 8 -1.50 24.18 -0.82
N GLN A 9 -1.82 23.24 0.07
CA GLN A 9 -2.17 23.52 1.46
C GLN A 9 -0.95 23.75 2.36
N HIS A 10 0.17 23.06 2.09
CA HIS A 10 1.29 22.98 3.04
C HIS A 10 2.62 23.56 2.53
N PHE A 11 2.82 23.79 1.23
CA PHE A 11 4.11 24.27 0.72
C PHE A 11 4.22 25.79 0.73
N CYS A 12 5.38 26.30 1.16
CA CYS A 12 5.74 27.69 0.92
C CYS A 12 5.95 27.96 -0.58
N ARG A 13 5.92 29.23 -1.01
CA ARG A 13 6.05 29.60 -2.44
C ARG A 13 7.27 29.00 -3.12
N ALA A 14 8.42 28.98 -2.46
CA ALA A 14 9.65 28.40 -3.00
C ALA A 14 9.53 26.88 -3.22
N ARG A 15 8.93 26.16 -2.26
CA ARG A 15 8.71 24.71 -2.37
C ARG A 15 7.62 24.38 -3.40
N LEU A 16 6.59 25.20 -3.50
CA LEU A 16 5.55 25.06 -4.53
C LEU A 16 6.12 25.24 -5.95
N ARG A 17 7.04 26.19 -6.15
CA ARG A 17 7.75 26.36 -7.43
C ARG A 17 8.57 25.12 -7.79
N ARG A 18 9.32 24.56 -6.83
CA ARG A 18 10.09 23.32 -7.06
C ARG A 18 9.16 22.14 -7.37
N HIS A 19 8.08 22.00 -6.62
CA HIS A 19 7.07 20.97 -6.87
C HIS A 19 6.46 21.10 -8.26
N GLY A 20 6.09 22.33 -8.66
CA GLY A 20 5.61 22.63 -10.00
C GLY A 20 6.62 22.26 -11.08
N ALA A 21 7.91 22.57 -10.88
CA ALA A 21 8.96 22.17 -11.81
C ALA A 21 9.08 20.64 -11.94
N VAL A 22 9.00 19.90 -10.83
CA VAL A 22 8.99 18.43 -10.85
C VAL A 22 7.77 17.90 -11.63
N LEU A 23 6.59 18.46 -11.41
CA LEU A 23 5.39 18.08 -12.15
C LEU A 23 5.52 18.35 -13.65
N LEU A 24 6.12 19.48 -14.04
CA LEU A 24 6.41 19.79 -15.44
C LEU A 24 7.43 18.80 -16.04
N CYS A 25 8.46 18.41 -15.30
CA CYS A 25 9.39 17.37 -15.73
C CYS A 25 8.68 16.03 -15.95
N TYR A 26 7.78 15.62 -15.05
CA TYR A 26 6.98 14.42 -15.25
C TYR A 26 6.07 14.52 -16.48
N ALA A 27 5.35 15.65 -16.63
CA ALA A 27 4.49 15.87 -17.80
C ALA A 27 5.29 15.83 -19.11
N GLY A 28 6.45 16.48 -19.14
CA GLY A 28 7.36 16.47 -20.29
C GLY A 28 7.88 15.06 -20.60
N PHE A 29 8.29 14.30 -19.58
CA PHE A 29 8.73 12.91 -19.76
C PHE A 29 7.61 12.05 -20.36
N TYR A 30 6.40 12.09 -19.79
CA TYR A 30 5.29 11.27 -20.28
C TYR A 30 4.80 11.70 -21.67
N ALA A 31 4.81 13.00 -21.98
CA ALA A 31 4.50 13.49 -23.32
C ALA A 31 5.56 13.02 -24.34
N GLY A 32 6.85 13.11 -23.98
CA GLY A 32 7.94 12.62 -24.81
C GLY A 32 7.87 11.11 -25.05
N LEU A 33 7.61 10.33 -23.99
CA LEU A 33 7.41 8.88 -24.07
C LEU A 33 6.21 8.54 -24.95
N PHE A 34 5.07 9.22 -24.79
CA PHE A 34 3.90 9.01 -25.63
C PHE A 34 4.18 9.33 -27.10
N CYS A 35 4.87 10.43 -27.39
CA CYS A 35 5.29 10.78 -28.75
C CYS A 35 6.21 9.71 -29.35
N LEU A 36 7.17 9.20 -28.58
CA LEU A 36 8.06 8.13 -29.02
C LEU A 36 7.29 6.84 -29.32
N LEU A 37 6.44 6.39 -28.40
CA LEU A 37 5.61 5.21 -28.58
C LEU A 37 4.68 5.35 -29.79
N SER A 38 4.08 6.53 -29.97
CA SER A 38 3.22 6.83 -31.12
C SER A 38 3.97 6.77 -32.44
N ARG A 39 5.16 7.38 -32.50
CA ARG A 39 6.02 7.38 -33.70
C ARG A 39 6.46 5.97 -34.13
N HIS A 40 6.62 5.06 -33.17
CA HIS A 40 7.00 3.67 -33.44
C HIS A 40 5.81 2.70 -33.48
N GLY A 41 4.56 3.19 -33.38
CA GLY A 41 3.37 2.34 -33.41
C GLY A 41 3.21 1.41 -32.19
N LEU A 42 3.89 1.70 -31.08
CA LEU A 42 3.93 0.86 -29.87
C LEU A 42 2.83 1.19 -28.85
N VAL A 43 1.96 2.17 -29.14
CA VAL A 43 0.88 2.57 -28.22
C VAL A 43 -0.04 1.39 -27.83
N PRO A 44 -0.51 0.54 -28.76
CA PRO A 44 -1.34 -0.62 -28.38
C PRO A 44 -0.63 -1.55 -27.39
N GLY A 45 0.64 -1.90 -27.66
CA GLY A 45 1.44 -2.74 -26.76
C GLY A 45 1.69 -2.09 -25.40
N ALA A 46 1.89 -0.77 -25.35
CA ALA A 46 2.00 -0.05 -24.07
C ALA A 46 0.68 -0.04 -23.29
N VAL A 47 -0.48 0.05 -23.97
CA VAL A 47 -1.78 -0.09 -23.31
C VAL A 47 -1.94 -1.49 -22.75
N GLU A 48 -1.70 -2.53 -23.55
CA GLU A 48 -1.93 -3.92 -23.19
C GLU A 48 -0.96 -4.46 -22.15
N CYS A 49 0.34 -4.17 -22.28
CA CYS A 49 1.38 -4.74 -21.44
C CYS A 49 1.77 -3.85 -20.25
N TRP A 50 1.32 -2.59 -20.20
CA TRP A 50 1.67 -1.68 -19.11
C TRP A 50 0.47 -1.00 -18.48
N LEU A 51 -0.32 -0.22 -19.22
CA LEU A 51 -1.40 0.57 -18.62
C LEU A 51 -2.53 -0.31 -18.07
N LEU A 52 -3.01 -1.28 -18.85
CA LEU A 52 -4.06 -2.21 -18.41
C LEU A 52 -3.62 -3.02 -17.17
N PRO A 53 -2.44 -3.65 -17.13
CA PRO A 53 -1.94 -4.31 -15.93
C PRO A 53 -1.87 -3.40 -14.71
N VAL A 54 -1.37 -2.16 -14.86
CA VAL A 54 -1.30 -1.21 -13.75
C VAL A 54 -2.69 -0.82 -13.26
N LEU A 55 -3.64 -0.54 -14.17
CA LEU A 55 -5.02 -0.20 -13.80
C LEU A 55 -5.71 -1.34 -13.07
N PHE A 56 -5.44 -2.58 -13.46
CA PHE A 56 -6.00 -3.76 -12.79
C PHE A 56 -5.30 -4.06 -11.45
N ALA A 57 -3.97 -3.98 -11.40
CA ALA A 57 -3.20 -4.32 -10.21
C ALA A 57 -3.26 -3.24 -9.11
N SER A 58 -3.42 -1.96 -9.46
CA SER A 58 -3.39 -0.87 -8.48
C SER A 58 -4.49 -0.95 -7.41
N PRO A 59 -5.77 -1.19 -7.77
CA PRO A 59 -6.82 -1.41 -6.76
C PRO A 59 -6.53 -2.63 -5.88
N LEU A 60 -6.04 -3.73 -6.47
CA LEU A 60 -5.67 -4.93 -5.72
C LEU A 60 -4.54 -4.68 -4.74
N ASN A 61 -3.54 -3.88 -5.13
CA ASN A 61 -2.46 -3.46 -4.25
C ASN A 61 -2.97 -2.59 -3.08
N GLY A 62 -3.94 -1.71 -3.34
CA GLY A 62 -4.60 -0.94 -2.29
C GLY A 62 -5.36 -1.82 -1.30
N LEU A 63 -6.17 -2.77 -1.80
CA LEU A 63 -6.89 -3.73 -0.96
C LEU A 63 -5.93 -4.61 -0.15
N LYS A 64 -4.82 -5.04 -0.76
CA LYS A 64 -3.77 -5.81 -0.08
C LYS A 64 -3.11 -4.99 1.03
N SER A 65 -2.77 -3.73 0.76
CA SER A 65 -2.18 -2.82 1.75
C SER A 65 -3.10 -2.61 2.96
N ILE A 66 -4.42 -2.48 2.74
CA ILE A 66 -5.39 -2.41 3.84
C ILE A 66 -5.37 -3.71 4.63
N ALA A 67 -5.47 -4.87 3.97
CA ALA A 67 -5.48 -6.16 4.66
C ALA A 67 -4.21 -6.42 5.49
N ASP A 68 -3.05 -6.03 4.95
CA ASP A 68 -1.73 -6.26 5.55
C ASP A 68 -1.42 -5.36 6.75
N HIS A 69 -2.13 -4.25 6.88
CA HIS A 69 -1.87 -3.24 7.91
C HIS A 69 -3.13 -2.82 8.67
N TYR A 70 -4.27 -3.49 8.48
CA TYR A 70 -5.47 -3.17 9.23
C TYR A 70 -5.30 -3.53 10.71
N ALA A 71 -5.57 -2.57 11.60
CA ALA A 71 -5.39 -2.70 13.05
C ALA A 71 -3.94 -2.99 13.49
N ASN A 72 -2.95 -2.70 12.64
CA ASN A 72 -1.55 -2.73 13.04
C ASN A 72 -1.20 -1.52 13.93
N THR A 73 -0.08 -1.61 14.63
CA THR A 73 0.55 -0.49 15.32
C THR A 73 1.92 -0.23 14.69
N TRP A 74 2.05 0.91 14.02
CA TRP A 74 3.25 1.26 13.23
C TRP A 74 4.53 1.34 14.06
N ARG A 75 4.42 1.80 15.32
CA ARG A 75 5.49 1.77 16.34
C ARG A 75 5.23 0.74 17.44
N GLY A 76 4.54 -0.33 17.09
CA GLY A 76 4.30 -1.45 17.97
C GLY A 76 5.53 -2.31 18.18
N ASP A 77 5.36 -3.32 19.02
CA ASP A 77 6.28 -4.46 19.00
C ASP A 77 6.18 -5.23 17.68
N ARG A 78 7.14 -6.12 17.45
CA ARG A 78 7.22 -6.96 16.24
C ARG A 78 5.99 -7.84 15.97
N PHE A 79 5.06 -8.00 16.91
CA PHE A 79 3.84 -8.80 16.76
C PHE A 79 2.64 -7.99 16.28
N HIS A 80 2.74 -6.67 16.20
CA HIS A 80 1.64 -5.79 15.85
C HIS A 80 1.96 -4.86 14.66
N THR A 81 3.14 -4.93 14.07
CA THR A 81 3.54 -4.06 12.94
C THR A 81 2.83 -4.39 11.62
N ALA A 82 2.21 -5.56 11.53
CA ALA A 82 1.53 -6.08 10.34
C ALA A 82 0.38 -7.00 10.76
N THR A 83 -0.49 -7.31 9.80
CA THR A 83 -1.74 -8.05 9.99
C THR A 83 -1.75 -9.29 9.13
N THR A 84 -2.16 -10.42 9.70
CA THR A 84 -2.42 -11.64 8.94
C THR A 84 -3.91 -11.78 8.70
N VAL A 85 -4.31 -11.93 7.43
CA VAL A 85 -5.70 -12.24 7.05
C VAL A 85 -5.71 -13.60 6.37
N ARG A 86 -6.25 -14.61 7.06
CA ARG A 86 -6.39 -15.94 6.51
C ARG A 86 -7.52 -15.98 5.48
N GLY A 87 -7.44 -16.95 4.58
CA GLY A 87 -8.42 -17.16 3.54
C GLY A 87 -8.35 -18.59 3.00
N THR A 88 -9.03 -18.82 1.88
CA THR A 88 -8.98 -20.11 1.20
C THR A 88 -7.60 -20.38 0.60
N ARG A 89 -7.36 -21.63 0.18
CA ARG A 89 -6.14 -21.99 -0.57
C ARG A 89 -5.99 -21.17 -1.85
N LEU A 90 -7.09 -20.86 -2.52
CA LEU A 90 -7.10 -20.02 -3.72
C LEU A 90 -6.63 -18.59 -3.41
N VAL A 91 -7.19 -17.96 -2.38
CA VAL A 91 -6.78 -16.62 -1.95
C VAL A 91 -5.31 -16.61 -1.52
N THR A 92 -4.89 -17.62 -0.76
CA THR A 92 -3.48 -17.80 -0.36
C THR A 92 -2.57 -17.92 -1.58
N PHE A 93 -2.95 -18.70 -2.58
CA PHE A 93 -2.19 -18.84 -3.83
C PHE A 93 -2.09 -17.52 -4.60
N LEU A 94 -3.21 -16.80 -4.77
CA LEU A 94 -3.24 -15.51 -5.47
C LEU A 94 -2.37 -14.46 -4.78
N TRP A 95 -2.27 -14.50 -3.45
CA TRP A 95 -1.38 -13.64 -2.67
C TRP A 95 0.05 -14.17 -2.51
N ASN A 96 0.40 -15.29 -3.16
CA ASN A 96 1.70 -15.95 -2.99
C ASN A 96 2.03 -16.22 -1.51
N GLY A 97 1.02 -16.58 -0.71
CA GLY A 97 1.12 -16.80 0.73
C GLY A 97 1.33 -15.55 1.59
N LEU A 98 1.48 -14.37 0.99
CA LEU A 98 1.72 -13.11 1.72
C LEU A 98 0.47 -12.56 2.42
N ASN A 99 -0.65 -13.28 2.39
CA ASN A 99 -1.79 -13.01 3.28
C ASN A 99 -1.45 -13.33 4.75
N TYR A 100 -0.40 -14.12 4.99
CA TYR A 100 0.27 -14.29 6.27
C TYR A 100 1.35 -13.20 6.46
N HIS A 101 0.96 -11.93 6.35
CA HIS A 101 1.91 -10.82 6.27
C HIS A 101 2.68 -10.61 7.57
N LEU A 102 2.00 -10.71 8.72
CA LEU A 102 2.69 -10.62 10.02
C LEU A 102 3.75 -11.71 10.18
N ASP A 103 3.44 -12.93 9.75
CA ASP A 103 4.35 -14.06 9.78
C ASP A 103 5.59 -13.80 8.91
N HIS A 104 5.42 -13.16 7.75
CA HIS A 104 6.52 -12.71 6.89
C HIS A 104 7.38 -11.64 7.58
N HIS A 105 6.79 -10.65 8.26
CA HIS A 105 7.56 -9.67 9.04
C HIS A 105 8.38 -10.33 10.15
N LEU A 106 7.83 -11.37 10.79
CA LEU A 106 8.52 -12.10 11.85
C LEU A 106 9.65 -13.01 11.31
N TYR A 107 9.46 -13.59 10.12
CA TYR A 107 10.37 -14.54 9.49
C TYR A 107 10.53 -14.28 7.97
N PRO A 108 11.18 -13.17 7.56
CA PRO A 108 11.18 -12.72 6.17
C PRO A 108 11.93 -13.64 5.20
N ARG A 109 12.76 -14.54 5.75
CA ARG A 109 13.49 -15.57 4.99
C ARG A 109 12.62 -16.77 4.61
N VAL A 110 11.43 -16.92 5.19
CA VAL A 110 10.53 -18.02 4.84
C VAL A 110 9.79 -17.65 3.55
N PRO A 111 9.89 -18.47 2.50
CA PRO A 111 9.21 -18.17 1.24
C PRO A 111 7.70 -18.27 1.40
N GLY A 112 6.97 -17.48 0.60
CA GLY A 112 5.53 -17.29 0.72
C GLY A 112 4.72 -18.59 0.77
N TYR A 113 5.06 -19.56 -0.08
CA TYR A 113 4.40 -20.87 -0.13
C TYR A 113 4.54 -21.71 1.16
N ASN A 114 5.49 -21.38 2.04
CA ASN A 114 5.66 -22.02 3.35
C ASN A 114 5.02 -21.25 4.50
N LEU A 115 4.54 -20.02 4.28
CA LEU A 115 4.00 -19.18 5.36
C LEU A 115 2.73 -19.74 5.98
N ALA A 116 1.87 -20.41 5.21
CA ALA A 116 0.69 -21.07 5.77
C ALA A 116 1.05 -22.16 6.80
N ARG A 117 2.10 -22.94 6.52
CA ARG A 117 2.62 -23.97 7.44
C ARG A 117 3.27 -23.32 8.65
N LEU A 118 4.06 -22.27 8.45
CA LEU A 118 4.65 -21.50 9.55
C LEU A 118 3.55 -20.95 10.47
N HIS A 119 2.49 -20.39 9.91
CA HIS A 119 1.38 -19.79 10.66
C HIS A 119 0.70 -20.78 11.60
N THR A 120 0.57 -22.05 11.21
CA THR A 120 0.04 -23.09 12.10
C THR A 120 0.80 -23.18 13.42
N HIS A 121 2.11 -22.94 13.40
CA HIS A 121 2.98 -22.98 14.59
C HIS A 121 2.96 -21.66 15.36
N LEU A 122 2.86 -20.53 14.65
CA LEU A 122 2.88 -19.20 15.27
C LEU A 122 1.53 -18.78 15.87
N ARG A 123 0.41 -19.20 15.24
CA ARG A 123 -0.94 -18.70 15.55
C ARG A 123 -1.29 -18.73 17.04
N PRO A 124 -1.07 -19.82 17.81
CA PRO A 124 -1.38 -19.81 19.23
C PRO A 124 -0.64 -18.70 19.99
N GLY A 125 0.65 -18.50 19.69
CA GLY A 125 1.48 -17.48 20.31
C GLY A 125 1.17 -16.05 19.86
N LEU A 126 0.70 -15.88 18.62
CA LEU A 126 0.20 -14.62 18.08
C LEU A 126 -1.10 -14.21 18.77
N LEU A 127 -2.06 -15.13 18.86
CA LEU A 127 -3.35 -14.87 19.52
C LEU A 127 -3.18 -14.56 21.02
N ALA A 128 -2.29 -15.28 21.71
CA ALA A 128 -1.98 -15.02 23.11
C ALA A 128 -1.38 -13.63 23.35
N ARG A 129 -0.83 -12.99 22.32
CA ARG A 129 -0.26 -11.63 22.36
C ARG A 129 -1.21 -10.55 21.86
N GLY A 130 -2.42 -10.92 21.43
CA GLY A 130 -3.37 -9.96 20.83
C GLY A 130 -2.98 -9.49 19.44
N ALA A 131 -2.09 -10.22 18.74
CA ALA A 131 -1.66 -9.86 17.39
C ALA A 131 -2.85 -9.82 16.40
N PRO A 132 -2.84 -8.90 15.42
CA PRO A 132 -3.94 -8.75 14.47
C PRO A 132 -3.97 -9.92 13.47
N VAL A 133 -4.77 -10.93 13.80
CA VAL A 133 -5.01 -12.12 12.99
C VAL A 133 -6.51 -12.24 12.71
N PHE A 134 -6.87 -12.19 11.43
CA PHE A 134 -8.25 -12.25 10.95
C PHE A 134 -8.48 -13.46 10.05
N ASP A 135 -9.73 -13.88 9.93
CA ASP A 135 -10.12 -15.07 9.17
C ASP A 135 -10.98 -14.75 7.94
N SER A 136 -11.28 -13.46 7.70
CA SER A 136 -12.13 -13.02 6.60
C SER A 136 -11.67 -11.67 6.05
N TYR A 137 -11.37 -11.64 4.75
CA TYR A 137 -11.10 -10.39 4.03
C TYR A 137 -12.32 -9.48 3.99
N LEU A 138 -13.54 -10.03 3.86
CA LEU A 138 -14.76 -9.21 3.83
C LEU A 138 -14.99 -8.50 5.16
N ASP A 139 -14.72 -9.19 6.28
CA ASP A 139 -14.80 -8.59 7.61
C ASP A 139 -13.77 -7.45 7.76
N VAL A 140 -12.51 -7.70 7.40
CA VAL A 140 -11.45 -6.68 7.46
C VAL A 140 -11.80 -5.48 6.57
N MET A 141 -12.22 -5.70 5.34
CA MET A 141 -12.59 -4.60 4.42
C MET A 141 -13.82 -3.83 4.92
N GLY A 142 -14.84 -4.52 5.43
CA GLY A 142 -16.02 -3.89 5.99
C GLY A 142 -15.69 -3.02 7.21
N ARG A 143 -14.87 -3.54 8.13
CA ARG A 143 -14.43 -2.77 9.30
C ARG A 143 -13.52 -1.60 8.92
N ALA A 144 -12.62 -1.78 7.95
CA ALA A 144 -11.78 -0.70 7.44
C ALA A 144 -12.61 0.41 6.79
N LEU A 145 -13.62 0.05 6.00
CA LEU A 145 -14.54 1.01 5.39
C LEU A 145 -15.31 1.80 6.46
N LEU A 146 -15.82 1.13 7.48
CA LEU A 146 -16.55 1.76 8.59
C LEU A 146 -15.65 2.64 9.48
N ALA A 147 -14.40 2.22 9.71
CA ALA A 147 -13.43 2.98 10.48
C ALA A 147 -12.94 4.24 9.75
N GLY A 148 -13.07 4.28 8.42
CA GLY A 148 -12.57 5.37 7.60
C GLY A 148 -11.04 5.35 7.46
N PRO A 149 -10.45 6.38 6.83
CA PRO A 149 -9.02 6.45 6.60
C PRO A 149 -8.25 6.50 7.92
N THR A 150 -7.30 5.58 8.10
CA THR A 150 -6.39 5.60 9.26
C THR A 150 -5.44 6.78 9.12
N VAL A 151 -5.52 7.74 10.03
CA VAL A 151 -4.55 8.82 10.19
C VAL A 151 -3.71 8.47 11.41
N VAL A 152 -2.46 8.09 11.21
CA VAL A 152 -1.52 7.91 12.32
C VAL A 152 -0.92 9.26 12.70
N ASP A 153 -0.72 9.53 13.99
CA ASP A 153 -0.09 10.78 14.49
C ASP A 153 1.29 11.07 13.86
N GLU A 154 1.91 10.06 13.24
CA GLU A 154 3.16 10.18 12.48
C GLU A 154 2.98 10.78 11.10
N ASP A 155 1.84 10.54 10.44
CA ASP A 155 1.44 11.33 9.28
C ASP A 155 1.29 12.78 9.72
N VAL A 156 0.74 13.03 10.91
CA VAL A 156 0.62 14.38 11.46
C VAL A 156 1.99 15.00 11.75
N ARG A 157 3.06 14.26 12.08
CA ARG A 157 4.41 14.85 12.23
C ARG A 157 5.14 15.14 10.91
N LEU A 158 4.91 14.33 9.87
CA LEU A 158 5.34 14.63 8.50
C LEU A 158 4.49 15.75 7.85
N VAL A 159 3.25 15.93 8.33
CA VAL A 159 2.27 16.95 7.91
C VAL A 159 2.25 18.18 8.85
N THR A 160 2.89 18.16 10.02
CA THR A 160 3.21 19.36 10.84
C THR A 160 4.43 20.05 10.26
N LEU A 161 4.41 20.25 8.94
CA LEU A 161 4.87 21.51 8.41
C LEU A 161 3.77 22.49 8.77
N GLU A 162 4.06 23.43 9.67
CA GLU A 162 3.14 24.48 10.11
C GLU A 162 2.26 24.89 8.92
N ARG A 163 0.96 24.60 9.02
CA ARG A 163 -0.02 25.07 8.04
C ARG A 163 0.28 26.54 7.84
N LYS A 164 0.46 26.96 6.58
CA LYS A 164 0.77 28.35 6.23
C LYS A 164 -0.16 29.25 7.04
N ARG A 165 0.39 29.98 8.03
CA ARG A 165 -0.42 30.91 8.82
C ARG A 165 -1.08 31.88 7.82
N PRO A 166 -2.36 32.23 8.04
CA PRO A 166 -3.10 33.10 7.13
C PRO A 166 -2.33 34.39 6.82
#